data_AF-A0A6B2D982-F1
#
_entry.id   AF-A0A6B2D982-F1
#
_cell.length_a   1.000
_cell.length_b   1.000
_cell.length_c   1.000
_cell.angle_alpha   90.00
_cell.angle_beta   90.00
_cell.angle_gamma   90.00
#
_symmetry.space_group_name_H-M   'P 1'
#
loop_
_entity.id
_entity.type
_entity.pdbx_description
1 polymer ?
#
loop_
_entity_poly.entity_id
_entity_poly.type
_entity_poly.pdbx_seq_one_letter_code
_entity_poly.pdbx_strand_id
1 'polypeptide(L)'
;PVGVVGATAAFTEKLPGGDEFAAAVAAVERWTGERADALMSIEIGGLNGLLPLVVADQLGLGYVDADLSGRGLPRLDQFSVAATGRGIAPAALAEPGGQVVVLAAGSDAVIERGTRAFLAGSGGWAAFALAPIPAG
;
A
#
# COMPACT_ATOMS: atom_id res chain seq x y z
N PRO A 1 -7.09 0.02 0.67
CA PRO A 1 -6.10 0.06 1.78
C PRO A 1 -4.73 0.51 1.27
N VAL A 2 -4.07 1.44 1.97
CA VAL A 2 -2.76 2.00 1.56
C VAL A 2 -1.81 2.15 2.74
N GLY A 3 -0.51 2.19 2.47
CA GLY A 3 0.51 2.51 3.46
C GLY A 3 1.92 2.54 2.87
N VAL A 4 2.88 2.89 3.70
CA VAL A 4 4.31 2.76 3.45
C VAL A 4 4.76 1.34 3.78
N VAL A 5 5.54 0.76 2.88
CA VAL A 5 6.28 -0.49 3.11
C VAL A 5 7.77 -0.23 2.96
N GLY A 6 8.60 -1.00 3.68
CA GLY A 6 10.05 -0.84 3.70
C GLY A 6 10.56 -0.18 4.98
N ALA A 7 11.77 0.36 4.93
CA ALA A 7 12.44 0.96 6.09
C ALA A 7 12.14 2.46 6.18
N THR A 8 11.56 2.92 7.28
CA THR A 8 11.32 4.36 7.50
C THR A 8 12.61 5.18 7.55
N ALA A 9 13.73 4.58 8.00
CA ALA A 9 15.06 5.18 7.92
C ALA A 9 15.46 5.52 6.48
N ALA A 10 14.94 4.81 5.47
CA ALA A 10 15.24 5.10 4.07
C ALA A 10 14.66 6.44 3.60
N PHE A 11 13.71 7.05 4.32
CA PHE A 11 13.19 8.38 4.00
C PHE A 11 14.28 9.45 4.04
N THR A 12 15.36 9.25 4.81
CA THR A 12 16.48 10.22 4.85
C THR A 12 17.42 10.11 3.66
N GLU A 13 17.41 8.97 2.96
CA GLU A 13 18.27 8.72 1.79
C GLU A 13 17.49 8.95 0.48
N LYS A 14 16.22 8.55 0.46
CA LYS A 14 15.30 8.73 -0.66
C LYS A 14 14.06 9.46 -0.19
N LEU A 15 14.09 10.79 -0.33
CA LEU A 15 13.02 11.67 0.15
C LEU A 15 11.71 11.45 -0.60
N PRO A 16 10.53 11.61 0.06
CA PRO A 16 9.24 11.61 -0.62
C PRO A 16 9.12 12.74 -1.63
N GLY A 17 8.65 12.42 -2.83
CA GLY A 17 8.21 13.37 -3.86
C GLY A 17 6.78 13.86 -3.64
N GLY A 18 5.93 13.07 -2.95
CA GLY A 18 4.56 13.44 -2.57
C GLY A 18 3.47 12.77 -3.41
N ASP A 19 3.82 12.25 -4.59
CA ASP A 19 2.88 11.64 -5.52
C ASP A 19 2.82 10.11 -5.43
N GLU A 20 3.64 9.47 -4.58
CA GLU A 20 3.79 8.01 -4.56
C GLU A 20 2.47 7.30 -4.25
N PHE A 21 1.71 7.80 -3.29
CA PHE A 21 0.41 7.22 -2.96
C PHE A 21 -0.62 7.41 -4.08
N ALA A 22 -0.66 8.60 -4.68
CA ALA A 22 -1.52 8.88 -5.82
C ALA A 22 -1.22 7.91 -6.98
N ALA A 23 0.07 7.71 -7.28
CA ALA A 23 0.54 6.81 -8.31
C ALA A 23 0.19 5.34 -8.02
N ALA A 24 0.38 4.86 -6.78
CA ALA A 24 0.04 3.51 -6.38
C ALA A 24 -1.47 3.24 -6.46
N VAL A 25 -2.30 4.17 -5.96
CA VAL A 25 -3.77 4.08 -6.04
C VAL A 25 -4.20 4.07 -7.50
N ALA A 26 -3.77 5.04 -8.31
CA ALA A 26 -4.13 5.10 -9.73
C ALA A 26 -3.71 3.84 -10.50
N ALA A 27 -2.57 3.24 -10.17
CA ALA A 27 -2.10 2.02 -10.81
C ALA A 27 -2.97 0.80 -10.48
N VAL A 28 -3.37 0.61 -9.22
CA VAL A 28 -4.24 -0.52 -8.85
C VAL A 28 -5.67 -0.32 -9.36
N GLU A 29 -6.18 0.91 -9.36
CA GLU A 29 -7.48 1.24 -9.97
C GLU A 29 -7.47 0.98 -11.48
N ARG A 30 -6.42 1.41 -12.19
CA ARG A 30 -6.26 1.13 -13.63
C ARG A 30 -6.21 -0.37 -13.92
N TRP A 31 -5.52 -1.14 -13.07
CA TRP A 31 -5.40 -2.58 -13.26
C TRP A 31 -6.72 -3.31 -13.04
N THR A 32 -7.47 -2.93 -12.02
CA THR A 32 -8.73 -3.60 -11.63
C THR A 32 -9.94 -3.08 -12.41
N GLY A 33 -9.89 -1.84 -12.90
CA GLY A 33 -11.06 -1.14 -13.44
C GLY A 33 -12.02 -0.63 -12.37
N GLU A 34 -11.65 -0.72 -11.09
CA GLU A 34 -12.44 -0.27 -9.95
C GLU A 34 -11.84 1.00 -9.36
N ARG A 35 -12.70 1.92 -8.89
CA ARG A 35 -12.28 3.13 -8.19
C ARG A 35 -12.56 3.03 -6.70
N ALA A 36 -11.67 3.57 -5.89
CA ALA A 36 -11.87 3.68 -4.45
C ALA A 36 -12.68 4.94 -4.10
N ASP A 37 -13.70 4.80 -3.25
CA ASP A 37 -14.43 5.93 -2.68
C ASP A 37 -13.78 6.44 -1.37
N ALA A 38 -12.97 5.59 -0.74
CA ALA A 38 -12.27 5.89 0.50
C ALA A 38 -10.96 5.13 0.61
N LEU A 39 -10.04 5.66 1.42
CA LEU A 39 -8.81 5.00 1.83
C LEU A 39 -8.88 4.53 3.27
N MET A 40 -8.00 3.59 3.60
CA MET A 40 -7.78 3.10 4.96
C MET A 40 -6.32 2.68 5.10
N SER A 41 -5.80 2.66 6.31
CA SER A 41 -4.42 2.21 6.55
C SER A 41 -4.28 0.69 6.37
N ILE A 42 -3.10 0.22 5.96
CA ILE A 42 -2.77 -1.22 6.01
C ILE A 42 -2.46 -1.69 7.44
N GLU A 43 -1.93 -0.80 8.28
CA GLU A 43 -1.68 -1.01 9.71
C GLU A 43 -1.62 0.35 10.44
N ILE A 44 -1.87 0.37 11.74
CA ILE A 44 -1.77 1.58 12.58
C ILE A 44 -0.33 1.94 13.01
N GLY A 45 0.67 1.13 12.62
CA GLY A 45 2.06 1.27 13.06
C GLY A 45 2.82 2.44 12.42
N GLY A 46 3.48 3.28 13.24
CA GLY A 46 4.42 4.29 12.76
C GLY A 46 3.79 5.29 11.78
N LEU A 47 4.41 5.48 10.61
CA LEU A 47 3.91 6.40 9.57
C LEU A 47 2.54 5.98 9.00
N ASN A 48 2.21 4.69 9.03
CA ASN A 48 0.95 4.17 8.51
C ASN A 48 -0.26 4.57 9.35
N GLY A 49 -0.06 5.01 10.59
CA GLY A 49 -1.15 5.48 11.44
C GLY A 49 -1.69 6.87 11.09
N LEU A 50 -0.97 7.65 10.28
CA LEU A 50 -1.39 9.02 9.91
C LEU A 50 -1.31 9.30 8.41
N LEU A 51 -0.31 8.80 7.70
CA LEU A 51 -0.12 9.13 6.28
C LEU A 51 -1.34 8.79 5.41
N PRO A 52 -1.97 7.61 5.52
CA PRO A 52 -3.16 7.28 4.73
C PRO A 52 -4.34 8.25 4.91
N LEU A 53 -4.50 8.85 6.10
CA LEU A 53 -5.52 9.88 6.35
C LEU A 53 -5.19 11.18 5.60
N VAL A 54 -3.92 11.61 5.64
CA VAL A 54 -3.45 12.79 4.90
C VAL A 54 -3.59 12.57 3.39
N VAL A 55 -3.24 11.38 2.91
CA VAL A 55 -3.37 11.01 1.50
C VAL A 55 -4.83 10.99 1.06
N ALA A 56 -5.76 10.53 1.92
CA ALA A 56 -7.19 10.56 1.61
C ALA A 56 -7.67 12.00 1.35
N ASP A 57 -7.28 12.94 2.22
CA ASP A 57 -7.56 14.37 2.05
C ASP A 57 -6.94 14.93 0.74
N GLN A 58 -5.67 14.62 0.48
CA GLN A 58 -4.98 15.04 -0.76
C GLN A 58 -5.64 14.52 -2.03
N LEU A 59 -6.17 13.30 -2.01
CA LEU A 59 -6.86 12.70 -3.15
C LEU A 59 -8.36 13.03 -3.21
N GLY A 60 -8.91 13.75 -2.22
CA GLY A 60 -10.33 14.05 -2.13
C GLY A 60 -11.20 12.81 -1.90
N LEU A 61 -10.67 11.79 -1.23
CA LEU A 61 -11.33 10.53 -0.91
C LEU A 61 -11.77 10.50 0.56
N GLY A 62 -12.79 9.68 0.87
CA GLY A 62 -13.14 9.39 2.25
C GLY A 62 -12.00 8.69 2.99
N TYR A 63 -12.06 8.68 4.32
CA TYR A 63 -11.16 7.86 5.14
C TYR A 63 -11.99 6.94 6.05
N VAL A 64 -11.65 5.67 6.05
CA VAL A 64 -12.22 4.66 6.95
C VAL A 64 -11.29 4.53 8.15
N ASP A 65 -11.83 4.78 9.35
CA ASP A 65 -11.11 4.59 10.63
C ASP A 65 -11.00 3.09 10.97
N ALA A 66 -10.15 2.41 10.21
CA ALA A 66 -9.82 1.00 10.36
C ALA A 66 -8.46 0.71 9.72
N ASP A 67 -7.88 -0.43 10.07
CA ASP A 67 -6.71 -1.00 9.41
C ASP A 67 -6.89 -2.51 9.15
N LEU A 68 -5.85 -3.17 8.63
CA LEU A 68 -5.88 -4.60 8.37
C LEU A 68 -5.23 -5.45 9.47
N SER A 69 -4.83 -4.87 10.60
CA SER A 69 -3.95 -5.56 11.57
C SER A 69 -4.17 -5.21 13.05
N GLY A 70 -4.61 -4.00 13.36
CA GLY A 70 -4.70 -3.39 14.69
C GLY A 70 -3.35 -3.05 15.32
N ARG A 71 -2.23 -3.29 14.61
CA ARG A 71 -0.84 -3.11 15.11
C ARG A 71 0.18 -3.20 13.97
N GLY A 72 1.43 -2.81 14.24
CA GLY A 72 2.54 -3.05 13.32
C GLY A 72 2.81 -4.54 13.05
N LEU A 73 2.93 -4.94 11.78
CA LEU A 73 3.23 -6.30 11.34
C LEU A 73 4.43 -6.34 10.37
N PRO A 74 5.33 -7.33 10.50
CA PRO A 74 6.53 -7.41 9.64
C PRO A 74 6.28 -7.93 8.22
N ARG A 75 5.11 -8.52 7.93
CA ARG A 75 4.78 -9.12 6.63
C ARG A 75 3.36 -8.78 6.20
N LEU A 76 3.15 -8.60 4.90
CA LEU A 76 1.85 -8.29 4.30
C LEU A 76 0.88 -9.49 4.38
N ASP A 77 1.42 -10.70 4.35
CA ASP A 77 0.63 -11.95 4.46
C ASP A 77 -0.02 -12.16 5.84
N GLN A 78 0.21 -11.25 6.80
CA GLN A 78 -0.40 -11.26 8.13
C GLN A 78 -1.61 -10.33 8.24
N PHE A 79 -1.94 -9.59 7.19
CA PHE A 79 -3.12 -8.73 7.16
C PHE A 79 -4.42 -9.55 7.18
N SER A 80 -5.48 -8.96 7.75
CA SER A 80 -6.80 -9.59 7.88
C SER A 80 -7.39 -10.05 6.55
N VAL A 81 -7.08 -9.35 5.44
CA VAL A 81 -7.48 -9.75 4.08
C VAL A 81 -6.86 -11.07 3.63
N ALA A 82 -5.62 -11.36 4.04
CA ALA A 82 -4.98 -12.65 3.80
C ALA A 82 -5.63 -13.73 4.68
N ALA A 83 -5.84 -13.42 5.97
CA ALA A 83 -6.47 -14.34 6.92
C ALA A 83 -7.92 -14.73 6.55
N THR A 84 -8.65 -13.83 5.88
CA THR A 84 -10.02 -14.07 5.40
C THR A 84 -10.10 -14.70 4.00
N GLY A 85 -8.96 -15.04 3.39
CA GLY A 85 -8.89 -15.72 2.09
C GLY A 85 -9.10 -14.81 0.87
N ARG A 86 -9.25 -13.49 1.06
CA ARG A 86 -9.26 -12.52 -0.05
C ARG A 86 -7.88 -12.40 -0.71
N GLY A 87 -6.82 -12.56 0.09
CA GLY A 87 -5.44 -12.42 -0.34
C GLY A 87 -5.01 -10.97 -0.50
N ILE A 88 -3.74 -10.77 -0.87
CA ILE A 88 -3.12 -9.43 -1.04
C ILE A 88 -2.87 -9.05 -2.50
N ALA A 89 -3.33 -9.86 -3.47
CA ALA A 89 -3.29 -9.52 -4.89
C ALA A 89 -4.66 -9.02 -5.38
N PRO A 90 -4.72 -8.06 -6.32
CA PRO A 90 -3.58 -7.30 -6.83
C PRO A 90 -3.13 -6.20 -5.86
N ALA A 91 -1.84 -5.88 -5.92
CA ALA A 91 -1.26 -4.77 -5.17
C ALA A 91 -0.37 -3.90 -6.07
N ALA A 92 -0.31 -2.61 -5.80
CA ALA A 92 0.58 -1.67 -6.46
C ALA A 92 1.61 -1.10 -5.49
N LEU A 93 2.81 -0.82 -6.01
CA LEU A 93 3.90 -0.17 -5.30
C LEU A 93 4.41 0.99 -6.14
N ALA A 94 4.63 2.14 -5.51
CA ALA A 94 5.22 3.31 -6.15
C ALA A 94 6.34 3.86 -5.28
N GLU A 95 7.47 4.20 -5.91
CA GLU A 95 8.66 4.73 -5.24
C GLU A 95 8.96 6.16 -5.70
N PRO A 96 9.74 6.95 -4.93
CA PRO A 96 9.91 8.39 -5.19
C PRO A 96 10.53 8.78 -6.54
N GLY A 97 11.28 7.87 -7.18
CA GLY A 97 11.82 8.04 -8.53
C GLY A 97 10.80 7.88 -9.65
N GLY A 98 9.53 7.60 -9.32
CA GLY A 98 8.41 7.50 -10.25
C GLY A 98 8.17 6.09 -10.80
N GLN A 99 8.97 5.08 -10.40
CA GLN A 99 8.71 3.71 -10.80
C GLN A 99 7.48 3.16 -10.07
N VAL A 100 6.58 2.54 -10.83
CA VAL A 100 5.37 1.90 -10.31
C VAL A 100 5.32 0.47 -10.80
N VAL A 101 5.02 -0.47 -9.90
CA VAL A 101 4.81 -1.88 -10.24
C VAL A 101 3.47 -2.36 -9.72
N VAL A 102 2.81 -3.23 -10.49
CA VAL A 102 1.58 -3.92 -10.08
C VAL A 102 1.87 -5.41 -9.98
N LEU A 103 1.69 -5.96 -8.79
CA LEU A 103 1.73 -7.38 -8.51
C LEU A 103 0.32 -7.93 -8.70
N ALA A 104 0.02 -8.29 -9.95
CA ALA A 104 -1.33 -8.56 -10.42
C ALA A 104 -1.99 -9.82 -9.84
N ALA A 105 -1.21 -10.87 -9.64
CA ALA A 105 -1.69 -12.19 -9.22
C ALA A 105 -0.57 -13.00 -8.57
N GLY A 106 -0.97 -13.96 -7.75
CA GLY A 106 -0.07 -14.86 -7.03
C GLY A 106 -0.57 -15.14 -5.62
N SER A 107 0.07 -16.09 -4.93
CA SER A 107 -0.18 -16.29 -3.51
C SER A 107 0.37 -15.12 -2.70
N ASP A 108 -0.13 -14.94 -1.47
CA ASP A 108 0.34 -13.86 -0.59
C ASP A 108 1.86 -13.90 -0.39
N ALA A 109 2.44 -15.10 -0.29
CA ALA A 109 3.89 -15.28 -0.21
C ALA A 109 4.64 -14.81 -1.47
N VAL A 110 4.03 -14.90 -2.66
CA VAL A 110 4.62 -14.39 -3.91
C VAL A 110 4.56 -12.86 -3.94
N ILE A 111 3.43 -12.27 -3.55
CA ILE A 111 3.26 -10.80 -3.50
C ILE A 111 4.20 -10.19 -2.46
N GLU A 112 4.34 -10.82 -1.29
CA GLU A 112 5.29 -10.46 -0.25
C GLU A 112 6.73 -10.44 -0.77
N ARG A 113 7.17 -11.51 -1.45
CA ARG A 113 8.51 -11.58 -2.04
C ARG A 113 8.71 -10.56 -3.15
N GLY A 114 7.72 -10.37 -4.01
CA GLY A 114 7.75 -9.35 -5.08
C GLY A 114 7.91 -7.94 -4.52
N THR A 115 7.17 -7.64 -3.44
CA THR A 115 7.28 -6.36 -2.74
C THR A 115 8.68 -6.15 -2.19
N ARG A 116 9.25 -7.15 -1.49
CA ARG A 116 10.62 -7.06 -0.96
C ARG A 116 11.67 -6.91 -2.05
N ALA A 117 11.52 -7.62 -3.18
CA ALA A 117 12.42 -7.51 -4.31
C ALA A 117 12.36 -6.11 -4.94
N PHE A 118 11.16 -5.53 -5.09
CA PHE A 118 11.01 -4.17 -5.56
C PHE A 118 11.67 -3.16 -4.61
N LEU A 119 11.44 -3.29 -3.30
CA LEU A 119 12.04 -2.42 -2.29
C LEU A 119 13.57 -2.44 -2.29
N ALA A 120 14.18 -3.60 -2.48
CA ALA A 120 15.63 -3.75 -2.58
C ALA A 120 16.23 -2.99 -3.78
N GLY A 121 15.47 -2.84 -4.87
CA GLY A 121 15.88 -2.11 -6.07
C GLY A 121 15.44 -0.63 -6.11
N SER A 122 14.52 -0.20 -5.26
CA SER A 122 13.84 1.11 -5.33
C SER A 122 14.28 2.10 -4.25
N GLY A 123 15.33 1.81 -3.47
CA GLY A 123 15.83 2.73 -2.43
C GLY A 123 15.16 2.54 -1.08
N GLY A 124 14.59 1.37 -0.81
CA GLY A 124 14.30 0.91 0.55
C GLY A 124 12.91 1.22 1.10
N TRP A 125 12.08 2.01 0.42
CA TRP A 125 10.68 2.21 0.77
C TRP A 125 9.81 2.48 -0.47
N ALA A 126 8.51 2.25 -0.34
CA ALA A 126 7.51 2.56 -1.36
C ALA A 126 6.14 2.83 -0.72
N ALA A 127 5.31 3.63 -1.40
CA ALA A 127 3.87 3.62 -1.16
C ALA A 127 3.27 2.32 -1.72
N PHE A 128 2.36 1.73 -0.98
CA PHE A 128 1.69 0.47 -1.28
C PHE A 128 0.18 0.68 -1.30
N ALA A 129 -0.49 0.09 -2.27
CA ALA A 129 -1.95 0.11 -2.39
C ALA A 129 -2.48 -1.28 -2.74
N LEU A 130 -3.47 -1.75 -1.99
CA LEU A 130 -4.29 -2.90 -2.37
C LEU A 130 -5.46 -2.45 -3.25
N ALA A 131 -6.00 -3.38 -4.03
CA ALA A 131 -7.26 -3.19 -4.74
C ALA A 131 -8.39 -2.68 -3.82
N PRO A 132 -9.37 -1.95 -4.37
CA PRO A 132 -10.59 -1.62 -3.65
C PRO A 132 -11.23 -2.86 -3.00
N ILE A 133 -11.78 -2.66 -1.80
CA ILE A 133 -12.49 -3.69 -1.05
C ILE A 133 -13.93 -3.21 -0.89
N PRO A 134 -14.94 -3.94 -1.40
CA PRO A 134 -16.34 -3.58 -1.21
C PRO A 134 -16.68 -3.52 0.29
N ALA A 135 -17.30 -2.42 0.71
CA ALA A 135 -18.02 -2.36 1.97
C ALA A 135 -19.33 -3.15 1.77
N GLY A 136 -19.47 -4.29 2.43
CA GLY A 136 -20.66 -5.14 2.31
C GLY A 136 -21.94 -4.51 2.84
#